data_AF-A0A4P7BIG8-F1
#
_entry.id   AF-A0A4P7BIG8-F1
#
_cell.length_a   1.000
_cell.length_b   1.000
_cell.length_c   1.000
_cell.angle_alpha   90.00
_cell.angle_beta   90.00
_cell.angle_gamma   90.00
#
_symmetry.space_group_name_H-M   'P 1'
#
loop_
_entity.id
_entity.type
_entity.pdbx_description
1 polymer ?
#
loop_
_entity_poly.entity_id
_entity_poly.type
_entity_poly.pdbx_seq_one_letter_code
_entity_poly.pdbx_strand_id
1 'polypeptide(L)'
;MTPVSLLPHEPRVPDPARQQMLTERFLLPELASLRALFLQLRASVDAELTQRYPVHLGQPYPAGRCLEISTALQAALAALDFATLPPAPADGYRALVRFLQGGGNARVVWGAQHGQALRHVLLFGTLCIDGAQDSADAALPPVALTPFSRIGLTPVHDHRQYALLAGRAGQAHVFPNHVLPELAPYAPLLVMVPGGSVQLAADTPYMLALARRSGFTSSAGALTLPGMPDHLFRVAAQTLMAAGFEVAENASEGRTAGLERCRQYRDARPRTADAQQEAARVALDKANRALHILTVAVQPARRQG
;
A
#
# COMPACT_ATOMS: atom_id res chain seq x y z
N MET A 1 -30.27 -1.80 4.78
CA MET A 1 -28.85 -2.23 4.87
C MET A 1 -28.02 -1.01 5.20
N THR A 2 -27.36 -0.99 6.35
CA THR A 2 -26.39 0.06 6.69
C THR A 2 -25.28 0.05 5.64
N PRO A 3 -24.88 1.20 5.08
CA PRO A 3 -23.82 1.23 4.08
C PRO A 3 -22.53 0.65 4.67
N VAL A 4 -21.96 -0.35 4.01
CA VAL A 4 -20.69 -0.96 4.43
C VAL A 4 -19.61 0.09 4.30
N SER A 5 -19.02 0.48 5.44
CA SER A 5 -17.89 1.41 5.49
C SER A 5 -16.74 0.93 4.60
N LEU A 6 -16.10 1.88 3.90
CA LEU A 6 -14.92 1.64 3.07
C LEU A 6 -13.74 1.19 3.93
N LEU A 7 -12.89 0.29 3.41
CA LEU A 7 -11.56 0.14 4.00
C LEU A 7 -10.72 1.41 3.76
N PRO A 8 -9.72 1.68 4.63
CA PRO A 8 -8.69 2.68 4.35
C PRO A 8 -8.13 2.48 2.94
N HIS A 9 -8.08 3.53 2.13
CA HIS A 9 -7.57 3.50 0.75
C HIS A 9 -8.30 2.55 -0.23
N GLU A 10 -9.44 1.94 0.10
CA GLU A 10 -10.17 1.05 -0.83
C GLU A 10 -10.44 1.75 -2.17
N PRO A 11 -10.11 1.18 -3.35
CA PRO A 11 -10.29 1.85 -4.63
C PRO A 11 -11.75 1.72 -5.06
N ARG A 12 -12.59 2.63 -4.56
CA ARG A 12 -14.04 2.66 -4.79
C ARG A 12 -14.55 4.10 -4.77
N VAL A 13 -15.58 4.41 -5.55
CA VAL A 13 -16.22 5.73 -5.50
C VAL A 13 -17.42 5.66 -4.54
N PRO A 14 -17.45 6.40 -3.42
CA PRO A 14 -18.66 6.53 -2.61
C PRO A 14 -19.71 7.36 -3.36
N ASP A 15 -20.98 6.95 -3.35
CA ASP A 15 -22.06 7.63 -4.09
C ASP A 15 -21.68 7.97 -5.56
N PRO A 16 -21.51 6.95 -6.43
CA PRO A 16 -20.96 7.14 -7.77
C PRO A 16 -21.73 8.16 -8.62
N ALA A 17 -23.06 8.22 -8.50
CA ALA A 17 -23.89 9.14 -9.28
C ALA A 17 -23.59 10.60 -8.91
N ARG A 18 -23.57 10.92 -7.61
CA ARG A 18 -23.25 12.27 -7.14
C ARG A 18 -21.81 12.64 -7.47
N GLN A 19 -20.86 11.73 -7.25
CA GLN A 19 -19.46 11.99 -7.53
C GLN A 19 -19.21 12.21 -9.03
N GLN A 20 -19.87 11.44 -9.90
CA GLN A 20 -19.79 11.64 -11.36
C GLN A 20 -20.30 13.03 -11.75
N MET A 21 -21.47 13.44 -11.25
CA MET A 21 -22.04 14.76 -11.53
C MET A 21 -21.11 15.91 -11.09
N LEU A 22 -20.51 15.81 -9.90
CA LEU A 22 -19.55 16.80 -9.42
C LEU A 22 -18.26 16.80 -10.24
N THR A 23 -17.74 15.63 -10.60
CA THR A 23 -16.55 15.49 -11.45
C THR A 23 -16.79 16.10 -12.84
N GLU A 24 -17.92 15.82 -13.48
CA GLU A 24 -18.30 16.40 -14.78
C GLU A 24 -18.48 17.91 -14.72
N ARG A 25 -19.10 18.42 -13.65
CA ARG A 25 -19.38 19.84 -13.51
C ARG A 25 -18.14 20.67 -13.22
N PHE A 26 -17.24 20.17 -12.38
CA PHE A 26 -16.14 20.98 -11.84
C PHE A 26 -14.76 20.56 -12.31
N LEU A 27 -14.50 19.27 -12.54
CA LEU A 27 -13.15 18.77 -12.81
C LEU A 27 -12.87 18.54 -14.30
N LEU A 28 -13.80 17.93 -15.03
CA LEU A 28 -13.59 17.62 -16.46
C LEU A 28 -13.38 18.86 -17.35
N PRO A 29 -14.06 20.00 -17.12
CA PRO A 29 -13.80 21.22 -17.90
C PRO A 29 -12.38 21.76 -17.70
N GLU A 30 -11.75 21.43 -16.56
CA GLU A 30 -10.50 22.02 -16.09
C GLU A 30 -9.32 21.04 -16.17
N LEU A 31 -9.41 19.97 -16.99
CA LEU A 31 -8.37 18.93 -17.06
C LEU A 31 -6.97 19.47 -17.38
N ALA A 32 -6.86 20.47 -18.25
CA ALA A 32 -5.58 21.10 -18.58
C ALA A 32 -5.00 21.86 -17.37
N SER A 33 -5.84 22.65 -16.71
CA SER A 33 -5.53 23.43 -15.50
C SER A 33 -5.15 22.51 -14.33
N LEU A 34 -5.89 21.42 -14.12
CA LEU A 34 -5.59 20.38 -13.14
C LEU A 34 -4.25 19.71 -13.43
N ARG A 35 -3.97 19.34 -14.68
CA ARG A 35 -2.67 18.77 -15.06
C ARG A 35 -1.52 19.74 -14.77
N ALA A 36 -1.68 21.01 -15.10
CA ALA A 36 -0.68 22.03 -14.80
C ALA A 36 -0.42 22.16 -13.29
N LEU A 37 -1.49 22.18 -12.48
CA LEU A 37 -1.40 22.18 -11.02
C LEU A 37 -0.60 20.98 -10.50
N PHE A 38 -0.97 19.76 -10.90
CA PHE A 38 -0.31 18.56 -10.38
C PHE A 38 1.12 18.40 -10.88
N LEU A 39 1.46 18.89 -12.08
CA LEU A 39 2.86 18.95 -12.53
C LEU A 39 3.70 19.92 -11.69
N GLN A 40 3.14 21.09 -11.34
CA GLN A 40 3.83 22.04 -10.47
C GLN A 40 4.03 21.47 -9.06
N LEU A 41 2.99 20.86 -8.48
CA LEU A 41 3.11 20.16 -7.19
C LEU A 41 4.14 19.03 -7.28
N ARG A 42 4.10 18.22 -8.35
CA ARG A 42 5.03 17.12 -8.56
C ARG A 42 6.48 17.58 -8.61
N ALA A 43 6.78 18.70 -9.28
CA ALA A 43 8.13 19.26 -9.31
C ALA A 43 8.66 19.62 -7.91
N SER A 44 7.81 20.18 -7.03
CA SER A 44 8.19 20.49 -5.65
C SER A 44 8.42 19.23 -4.81
N VAL A 45 7.56 18.21 -4.99
CA VAL A 45 7.67 16.91 -4.34
C VAL A 45 8.93 16.18 -4.79
N ASP A 46 9.25 16.22 -6.08
CA ASP A 46 10.44 15.59 -6.64
C ASP A 46 11.73 16.16 -6.04
N ALA A 47 11.80 17.47 -5.81
CA ALA A 47 12.96 18.11 -5.20
C ALA A 47 13.25 17.58 -3.78
N GLU A 48 12.20 17.35 -2.98
CA GLU A 48 12.32 16.77 -1.64
C GLU A 48 12.63 15.26 -1.71
N LEU A 49 11.82 14.51 -2.45
CA LEU A 49 11.88 13.05 -2.44
C LEU A 49 13.13 12.49 -3.12
N THR A 50 13.69 13.20 -4.10
CA THR A 50 14.98 12.80 -4.71
C THR A 50 16.11 12.85 -3.67
N GLN A 51 16.11 13.82 -2.76
CA GLN A 51 17.12 13.92 -1.71
C GLN A 51 16.89 12.89 -0.61
N ARG A 52 15.63 12.67 -0.23
CA ARG A 52 15.27 11.75 0.85
C ARG A 52 15.36 10.28 0.44
N TYR A 53 15.05 9.96 -0.81
CA TYR A 53 14.97 8.61 -1.35
C TYR A 53 15.63 8.52 -2.74
N PRO A 54 16.94 8.78 -2.86
CA PRO A 54 17.63 8.86 -4.15
C PRO A 54 17.62 7.54 -4.93
N VAL A 55 17.62 6.41 -4.21
CA VAL A 55 17.63 5.06 -4.78
C VAL A 55 16.62 4.18 -4.04
N HIS A 56 15.94 3.31 -4.80
CA HIS A 56 15.07 2.25 -4.27
C HIS A 56 15.33 0.96 -5.03
N LEU A 57 15.74 -0.10 -4.32
CA LEU A 57 16.04 -1.42 -4.91
C LEU A 57 17.00 -1.34 -6.11
N GLY A 58 18.02 -0.47 -6.01
CA GLY A 58 19.01 -0.24 -7.05
C GLY A 58 18.55 0.64 -8.22
N GLN A 59 17.30 1.09 -8.25
CA GLN A 59 16.78 2.01 -9.25
C GLN A 59 16.77 3.46 -8.72
N PRO A 60 17.08 4.46 -9.56
CA PRO A 60 16.98 5.86 -9.15
C PRO A 60 15.51 6.27 -8.94
N TYR A 61 15.31 7.29 -8.11
CA TYR A 61 14.04 8.01 -8.06
C TYR A 61 13.57 8.41 -9.48
N PRO A 62 12.28 8.24 -9.85
CA PRO A 62 11.11 7.95 -9.01
C PRO A 62 10.69 6.47 -8.95
N ALA A 63 11.51 5.54 -9.44
CA ALA A 63 11.12 4.13 -9.61
C ALA A 63 10.62 3.49 -8.31
N GLY A 64 9.43 2.88 -8.35
CA GLY A 64 8.81 2.18 -7.21
C GLY A 64 8.25 3.07 -6.09
N ARG A 65 8.30 4.41 -6.22
CA ARG A 65 7.93 5.37 -5.15
C ARG A 65 6.50 5.92 -5.25
N CYS A 66 5.57 5.16 -5.83
CA CYS A 66 4.21 5.67 -6.07
C CYS A 66 3.45 6.05 -4.79
N LEU A 67 3.71 5.37 -3.67
CA LEU A 67 3.09 5.70 -2.38
C LEU A 67 3.61 7.03 -1.84
N GLU A 68 4.93 7.18 -1.79
CA GLU A 68 5.60 8.36 -1.24
C GLU A 68 5.23 9.59 -2.07
N ILE A 69 5.26 9.47 -3.40
CA ILE A 69 4.85 10.54 -4.31
C ILE A 69 3.37 10.91 -4.10
N SER A 70 2.46 9.93 -4.07
CA SER A 70 1.02 10.21 -3.92
C SER A 70 0.69 10.85 -2.56
N THR A 71 1.34 10.39 -1.50
CA THR A 71 1.17 10.94 -0.15
C THR A 71 1.74 12.35 -0.04
N ALA A 72 2.92 12.59 -0.60
CA ALA A 72 3.54 13.90 -0.63
C ALA A 72 2.73 14.89 -1.47
N LEU A 73 2.17 14.47 -2.60
CA LEU A 73 1.24 15.29 -3.40
C LEU A 73 -0.03 15.66 -2.63
N GLN A 74 -0.61 14.71 -1.88
CA GLN A 74 -1.77 15.00 -1.02
C GLN A 74 -1.43 16.05 0.03
N ALA A 75 -0.27 15.91 0.70
CA ALA A 75 0.19 16.85 1.71
C ALA A 75 0.49 18.24 1.10
N ALA A 76 1.20 18.28 -0.03
CA ALA A 76 1.52 19.51 -0.74
C ALA A 76 0.25 20.25 -1.20
N LEU A 77 -0.75 19.53 -1.71
CA LEU A 77 -2.03 20.12 -2.08
C LEU A 77 -2.76 20.73 -0.86
N ALA A 78 -2.72 20.06 0.29
CA ALA A 78 -3.36 20.55 1.52
C ALA A 78 -2.65 21.77 2.12
N ALA A 79 -1.34 21.91 1.91
CA ALA A 79 -0.53 23.03 2.39
C ALA A 79 -0.36 24.17 1.35
N LEU A 80 -1.00 24.05 0.18
CA LEU A 80 -0.76 24.94 -0.94
C LEU A 80 -1.26 26.37 -0.67
N ASP A 81 -0.37 27.35 -0.79
CA ASP A 81 -0.75 28.76 -0.81
C ASP A 81 -1.20 29.17 -2.22
N PHE A 82 -2.50 29.43 -2.36
CA PHE A 82 -3.12 29.85 -3.60
C PHE A 82 -2.49 31.11 -4.22
N ALA A 83 -2.00 32.05 -3.40
CA ALA A 83 -1.40 33.29 -3.88
C ALA A 83 -0.10 33.06 -4.68
N THR A 84 0.52 31.88 -4.52
CA THR A 84 1.76 31.51 -5.21
C THR A 84 1.52 30.85 -6.57
N LEU A 85 0.26 30.58 -6.95
CA LEU A 85 -0.05 29.84 -8.16
C LEU A 85 -0.08 30.74 -9.42
N PRO A 86 0.57 30.31 -10.51
CA PRO A 86 0.34 30.88 -11.83
C PRO A 86 -1.12 30.67 -12.29
N PRO A 87 -1.60 31.41 -13.31
CA PRO A 87 -3.01 31.40 -13.70
C PRO A 87 -3.60 30.00 -13.96
N ALA A 88 -2.95 29.17 -14.77
CA ALA A 88 -3.48 27.85 -15.12
C ALA A 88 -3.54 26.86 -13.92
N PRO A 89 -2.47 26.67 -13.13
CA PRO A 89 -2.55 25.94 -11.86
C PRO A 89 -3.61 26.50 -10.89
N ALA A 90 -3.79 27.82 -10.84
CA ALA A 90 -4.80 28.47 -10.00
C ALA A 90 -6.24 28.10 -10.44
N ASP A 91 -6.51 27.99 -11.75
CA ASP A 91 -7.78 27.47 -12.26
C ASP A 91 -8.02 26.02 -11.83
N GLY A 92 -7.02 25.16 -11.95
CA GLY A 92 -7.09 23.78 -11.49
C GLY A 92 -7.38 23.68 -9.99
N TYR A 93 -6.75 24.54 -9.19
CA TYR A 93 -7.00 24.58 -7.75
C TYR A 93 -8.42 25.06 -7.41
N ARG A 94 -8.90 26.13 -8.08
CA ARG A 94 -10.28 26.60 -7.96
C ARG A 94 -11.30 25.50 -8.30
N ALA A 95 -11.02 24.71 -9.33
CA ALA A 95 -11.84 23.58 -9.72
C ALA A 95 -11.97 22.53 -8.60
N LEU A 96 -10.83 22.16 -7.99
CA LEU A 96 -10.80 21.26 -6.83
C LEU A 96 -11.57 21.83 -5.63
N VAL A 97 -11.38 23.11 -5.32
CA VAL A 97 -12.10 23.77 -4.22
C VAL A 97 -13.61 23.73 -4.45
N ARG A 98 -14.09 24.10 -5.65
CA ARG A 98 -15.51 24.04 -6.00
C ARG A 98 -16.07 22.62 -5.93
N PHE A 99 -15.30 21.65 -6.42
CA PHE A 99 -15.64 20.22 -6.33
C PHE A 99 -15.84 19.78 -4.87
N LEU A 100 -14.86 20.09 -4.00
CA LEU A 100 -14.91 19.73 -2.57
C LEU A 100 -16.05 20.46 -1.83
N GLN A 101 -16.25 21.76 -2.10
CA GLN A 101 -17.37 22.54 -1.54
C GLN A 101 -18.74 22.00 -1.98
N GLY A 102 -18.84 21.38 -3.17
CA GLY A 102 -20.02 20.66 -3.63
C GLY A 102 -20.28 19.31 -2.94
N GLY A 103 -19.39 18.89 -2.02
CA GLY A 103 -19.41 17.58 -1.38
C GLY A 103 -18.68 16.49 -2.17
N GLY A 104 -17.74 16.89 -3.03
CA GLY A 104 -16.85 15.98 -3.72
C GLY A 104 -15.94 15.22 -2.76
N ASN A 105 -15.63 13.96 -3.07
CA ASN A 105 -14.72 13.14 -2.29
C ASN A 105 -13.32 13.15 -2.90
N ALA A 106 -12.30 13.38 -2.08
CA ALA A 106 -10.90 13.30 -2.46
C ALA A 106 -10.13 12.41 -1.47
N ARG A 107 -9.36 11.45 -1.98
CA ARG A 107 -8.53 10.56 -1.16
C ARG A 107 -7.45 9.85 -1.96
N VAL A 108 -6.37 9.44 -1.30
CA VAL A 108 -5.47 8.42 -1.84
C VAL A 108 -6.17 7.07 -1.78
N VAL A 109 -6.20 6.36 -2.91
CA VAL A 109 -6.64 4.97 -3.00
C VAL A 109 -5.48 4.07 -3.40
N TRP A 110 -5.59 2.80 -3.01
CA TRP A 110 -4.59 1.77 -3.23
C TRP A 110 -5.26 0.50 -3.74
N GLY A 111 -4.68 -0.11 -4.77
CA GLY A 111 -5.24 -1.35 -5.32
C GLY A 111 -4.36 -2.03 -6.33
N ALA A 112 -4.89 -3.10 -6.91
CA ALA A 112 -4.27 -3.84 -7.99
C ALA A 112 -4.65 -3.20 -9.34
N GLN A 113 -3.68 -2.61 -10.03
CA GLN A 113 -3.88 -2.08 -11.37
C GLN A 113 -3.75 -3.20 -12.39
N HIS A 114 -4.84 -3.45 -13.13
CA HIS A 114 -4.98 -4.55 -14.10
C HIS A 114 -4.61 -5.94 -13.54
N GLY A 115 -4.69 -6.13 -12.21
CA GLY A 115 -4.29 -7.36 -11.54
C GLY A 115 -2.79 -7.68 -11.62
N GLN A 116 -1.94 -6.71 -11.96
CA GLN A 116 -0.50 -6.93 -12.15
C GLN A 116 0.36 -6.28 -11.06
N ALA A 117 0.08 -5.02 -10.73
CA ALA A 117 0.90 -4.24 -9.83
C ALA A 117 0.06 -3.48 -8.81
N LEU A 118 0.65 -3.22 -7.65
CA LEU A 118 0.05 -2.38 -6.63
C LEU A 118 0.28 -0.91 -7.00
N ARG A 119 -0.77 -0.10 -6.88
CA ARG A 119 -0.72 1.32 -7.27
C ARG A 119 -1.38 2.19 -6.22
N HIS A 120 -0.76 3.34 -5.93
CA HIS A 120 -1.37 4.45 -5.22
C HIS A 120 -1.72 5.56 -6.19
N VAL A 121 -2.94 6.09 -6.11
CA VAL A 121 -3.38 7.25 -6.89
C VAL A 121 -4.29 8.15 -6.06
N LEU A 122 -4.38 9.43 -6.43
CA LEU A 122 -5.39 10.31 -5.89
C LEU A 122 -6.71 10.12 -6.66
N LEU A 123 -7.80 9.87 -5.94
CA LEU A 123 -9.15 9.76 -6.49
C LEU A 123 -9.98 10.98 -6.07
N PHE A 124 -10.39 11.77 -7.06
CA PHE A 124 -11.29 12.91 -6.91
C PHE A 124 -12.62 12.59 -7.59
N GLY A 125 -13.60 12.15 -6.81
CA GLY A 125 -14.89 11.67 -7.32
C GLY A 125 -14.68 10.48 -8.24
N THR A 126 -14.90 10.66 -9.54
CA THR A 126 -14.68 9.63 -10.57
C THR A 126 -13.43 9.88 -11.45
N LEU A 127 -12.60 10.86 -11.10
CA LEU A 127 -11.34 11.17 -11.78
C LEU A 127 -10.14 10.69 -10.95
N CYS A 128 -9.28 9.87 -11.54
CA CYS A 128 -7.98 9.53 -10.97
C CYS A 128 -6.92 10.51 -11.45
N ILE A 129 -6.09 10.92 -10.49
CA ILE A 129 -4.87 11.68 -10.72
C ILE A 129 -3.72 10.80 -10.24
N ASP A 130 -3.08 10.14 -11.20
CA ASP A 130 -1.87 9.37 -10.96
C ASP A 130 -0.68 10.30 -11.07
N GLY A 131 -0.23 10.80 -9.92
CA GLY A 131 0.90 11.71 -9.86
C GLY A 131 2.24 11.01 -9.88
N ALA A 132 2.32 9.69 -10.12
CA ALA A 132 3.54 8.90 -10.07
C ALA A 132 3.71 8.01 -11.31
N GLN A 133 3.09 8.30 -12.45
CA GLN A 133 2.99 7.36 -13.58
C GLN A 133 4.36 6.89 -14.10
N ASP A 134 5.35 7.77 -14.08
CA ASP A 134 6.77 7.53 -14.36
C ASP A 134 7.49 6.58 -13.37
N SER A 135 6.95 6.37 -12.15
CA SER A 135 7.52 5.44 -11.17
C SER A 135 7.38 3.96 -11.55
N ALA A 136 6.46 3.65 -12.46
CA ALA A 136 6.29 2.30 -13.01
C ALA A 136 7.07 2.09 -14.31
N ASP A 137 7.17 3.15 -15.12
CA ASP A 137 7.90 3.16 -16.38
C ASP A 137 8.36 4.60 -16.66
N ALA A 138 9.67 4.82 -16.69
CA ALA A 138 10.28 6.13 -16.88
C ALA A 138 9.95 6.79 -18.23
N ALA A 139 9.44 6.04 -19.22
CA ALA A 139 8.99 6.58 -20.49
C ALA A 139 7.58 7.24 -20.42
N LEU A 140 6.83 6.98 -19.35
CA LEU A 140 5.50 7.57 -19.15
C LEU A 140 5.61 8.99 -18.55
N PRO A 141 4.60 9.85 -18.78
CA PRO A 141 4.59 11.17 -18.16
C PRO A 141 4.50 11.03 -16.63
N PRO A 142 5.00 12.00 -15.84
CA PRO A 142 4.95 11.92 -14.38
C PRO A 142 3.53 11.99 -13.80
N VAL A 143 2.61 12.67 -14.51
CA VAL A 143 1.23 12.90 -14.07
C VAL A 143 0.24 12.46 -15.15
N ALA A 144 -0.68 11.57 -14.79
CA ALA A 144 -1.84 11.14 -15.58
C ALA A 144 -3.16 11.56 -14.93
N LEU A 145 -4.12 11.99 -15.76
CA LEU A 145 -5.50 12.21 -15.35
C LEU A 145 -6.36 11.25 -16.17
N THR A 146 -7.05 10.33 -15.50
CA THR A 146 -7.80 9.24 -16.15
C THR A 146 -9.13 9.01 -15.42
N PRO A 147 -10.26 8.80 -16.11
CA PRO A 147 -11.49 8.36 -15.46
C PRO A 147 -11.26 7.06 -14.65
N PHE A 148 -11.81 6.97 -13.45
CA PHE A 148 -11.61 5.82 -12.55
C PHE A 148 -12.09 4.50 -13.17
N SER A 149 -13.11 4.54 -14.03
CA SER A 149 -13.55 3.34 -14.77
C SER A 149 -12.53 2.81 -15.78
N ARG A 150 -11.52 3.60 -16.15
CA ARG A 150 -10.52 3.26 -17.17
C ARG A 150 -9.15 2.90 -16.60
N ILE A 151 -8.86 3.26 -15.35
CA ILE A 151 -7.55 2.97 -14.73
C ILE A 151 -7.37 1.49 -14.36
N GLY A 152 -8.46 0.72 -14.30
CA GLY A 152 -8.40 -0.72 -14.00
C GLY A 152 -7.88 -1.04 -12.60
N LEU A 153 -8.08 -0.12 -11.64
CA LEU A 153 -7.64 -0.27 -10.26
C LEU A 153 -8.72 -0.97 -9.44
N THR A 154 -8.44 -2.19 -8.97
CA THR A 154 -9.39 -3.01 -8.19
C THR A 154 -8.93 -3.21 -6.75
N PRO A 155 -9.86 -3.42 -5.80
CA PRO A 155 -9.49 -3.76 -4.42
C PRO A 155 -8.66 -5.04 -4.35
N VAL A 156 -7.74 -5.11 -3.40
CA VAL A 156 -7.07 -6.37 -3.05
C VAL A 156 -8.01 -7.17 -2.14
N HIS A 157 -8.41 -8.37 -2.54
CA HIS A 157 -9.47 -9.13 -1.90
C HIS A 157 -9.02 -9.91 -0.68
N ASP A 158 -7.78 -10.42 -0.69
CA ASP A 158 -7.21 -11.18 0.42
C ASP A 158 -5.67 -11.13 0.44
N HIS A 159 -5.08 -11.68 1.49
CA HIS A 159 -3.62 -11.73 1.66
C HIS A 159 -2.95 -12.66 0.64
N ARG A 160 -3.64 -13.66 0.07
CA ARG A 160 -3.04 -14.51 -0.98
C ARG A 160 -2.87 -13.72 -2.27
N GLN A 161 -3.88 -12.95 -2.65
CA GLN A 161 -3.80 -12.05 -3.80
C GLN A 161 -2.72 -11.00 -3.57
N TYR A 162 -2.64 -10.41 -2.38
CA TYR A 162 -1.53 -9.51 -2.04
C TYR A 162 -0.16 -10.17 -2.21
N ALA A 163 0.03 -11.39 -1.70
CA ALA A 163 1.28 -12.13 -1.84
C ALA A 163 1.68 -12.35 -3.31
N LEU A 164 0.69 -12.68 -4.17
CA LEU A 164 0.90 -12.83 -5.61
C LEU A 164 1.31 -11.51 -6.27
N LEU A 165 0.65 -10.41 -5.94
CA LEU A 165 0.93 -9.08 -6.50
C LEU A 165 2.30 -8.56 -6.05
N ALA A 166 2.62 -8.69 -4.76
CA ALA A 166 3.90 -8.30 -4.19
C ALA A 166 5.07 -9.11 -4.80
N GLY A 167 4.86 -10.42 -5.03
CA GLY A 167 5.86 -11.25 -5.69
C GLY A 167 6.14 -10.86 -7.15
N ARG A 168 5.12 -10.42 -7.88
CA ARG A 168 5.27 -9.97 -9.28
C ARG A 168 5.90 -8.59 -9.40
N ALA A 169 5.46 -7.62 -8.59
CA ALA A 169 5.81 -6.22 -8.75
C ALA A 169 7.27 -5.90 -8.35
N GLY A 170 7.85 -6.65 -7.40
CA GLY A 170 9.17 -6.35 -6.84
C GLY A 170 10.15 -7.52 -6.82
N GLN A 171 9.85 -8.60 -7.58
CA GLN A 171 10.59 -9.87 -7.51
C GLN A 171 10.72 -10.40 -6.06
N ALA A 172 9.80 -10.01 -5.18
CA ALA A 172 9.88 -10.35 -3.77
C ALA A 172 9.52 -11.84 -3.57
N HIS A 173 10.23 -12.49 -2.67
CA HIS A 173 9.83 -13.79 -2.17
C HIS A 173 8.86 -13.59 -1.01
N VAL A 174 7.62 -14.03 -1.18
CA VAL A 174 6.57 -13.89 -0.17
C VAL A 174 6.27 -15.25 0.41
N PHE A 175 6.42 -15.37 1.72
CA PHE A 175 6.15 -16.58 2.49
C PHE A 175 5.09 -16.30 3.55
N PRO A 176 4.34 -17.31 4.00
CA PRO A 176 3.52 -17.17 5.19
C PRO A 176 4.40 -16.88 6.42
N ASN A 177 3.92 -16.01 7.31
CA ASN A 177 4.54 -15.76 8.60
C ASN A 177 4.28 -16.95 9.54
N HIS A 178 5.09 -17.98 9.42
CA HIS A 178 5.15 -19.08 10.37
C HIS A 178 6.14 -18.83 11.52
N VAL A 179 6.89 -17.71 11.49
CA VAL A 179 7.94 -17.45 12.49
C VAL A 179 7.36 -16.83 13.75
N LEU A 180 6.40 -15.90 13.62
CA LEU A 180 5.74 -15.21 14.74
C LEU A 180 4.22 -15.48 14.75
N PRO A 181 3.78 -16.62 15.33
CA PRO A 181 2.36 -16.96 15.42
C PRO A 181 1.49 -15.89 16.07
N GLU A 182 1.99 -15.18 17.08
CA GLU A 182 1.26 -14.09 17.76
C GLU A 182 0.88 -12.93 16.83
N LEU A 183 1.76 -12.63 15.87
CA LEU A 183 1.54 -11.53 14.92
C LEU A 183 0.87 -12.00 13.63
N ALA A 184 0.81 -13.30 13.37
CA ALA A 184 0.28 -13.89 12.15
C ALA A 184 -1.17 -13.45 11.80
N PRO A 185 -2.10 -13.21 12.76
CA PRO A 185 -3.43 -12.69 12.43
C PRO A 185 -3.39 -11.32 11.73
N TYR A 186 -2.48 -10.44 12.14
CA TYR A 186 -2.37 -9.08 11.61
C TYR A 186 -1.31 -8.94 10.51
N ALA A 187 -0.29 -9.80 10.52
CA ALA A 187 0.81 -9.87 9.57
C ALA A 187 1.06 -11.32 9.13
N PRO A 188 0.19 -11.88 8.29
CA PRO A 188 0.24 -13.30 7.91
C PRO A 188 1.34 -13.61 6.89
N LEU A 189 2.08 -12.60 6.42
CA LEU A 189 3.05 -12.72 5.35
C LEU A 189 4.39 -12.12 5.77
N LEU A 190 5.45 -12.78 5.34
CA LEU A 190 6.82 -12.32 5.41
C LEU A 190 7.32 -12.12 3.98
N VAL A 191 7.76 -10.91 3.68
CA VAL A 191 8.20 -10.47 2.35
C VAL A 191 9.70 -10.26 2.38
N MET A 192 10.40 -10.88 1.44
CA MET A 192 11.84 -10.73 1.24
C MET A 192 12.07 -10.07 -0.12
N VAL A 193 12.59 -8.85 -0.13
CA VAL A 193 12.78 -8.09 -1.38
C VAL A 193 14.24 -8.15 -1.80
N PRO A 194 14.58 -8.71 -2.99
CA PRO A 194 15.96 -8.74 -3.49
C PRO A 194 16.59 -7.34 -3.54
N GLY A 195 17.84 -7.22 -3.10
CA GLY A 195 18.53 -5.94 -2.95
C GLY A 195 17.98 -5.04 -1.84
N GLY A 196 16.95 -5.50 -1.13
CA GLY A 196 16.31 -4.84 -0.01
C GLY A 196 16.40 -5.70 1.25
N SER A 197 15.35 -5.65 2.05
CA SER A 197 15.30 -6.27 3.37
C SER A 197 14.16 -7.27 3.51
N VAL A 198 14.16 -7.96 4.64
CA VAL A 198 13.06 -8.83 5.08
C VAL A 198 12.09 -8.03 5.94
N GLN A 199 10.79 -8.21 5.74
CA GLN A 199 9.76 -7.55 6.56
C GLN A 199 8.50 -8.41 6.67
N LEU A 200 7.78 -8.26 7.78
CA LEU A 200 6.41 -8.70 7.93
C LEU A 200 5.48 -7.71 7.23
N ALA A 201 4.70 -8.20 6.28
CA ALA A 201 3.76 -7.37 5.55
C ALA A 201 2.48 -7.17 6.35
N ALA A 202 2.39 -6.00 6.98
CA ALA A 202 1.21 -5.47 7.65
C ALA A 202 1.16 -3.94 7.67
N ASP A 203 2.12 -3.28 7.01
CA ASP A 203 2.32 -1.82 7.04
C ASP A 203 1.25 -1.05 6.27
N THR A 204 0.46 -1.71 5.43
CA THR A 204 -0.62 -1.09 4.68
C THR A 204 -1.92 -1.12 5.52
N PRO A 205 -2.47 0.04 5.95
CA PRO A 205 -3.68 0.10 6.78
C PRO A 205 -4.88 -0.64 6.16
N TYR A 206 -4.94 -0.72 4.81
CA TYR A 206 -5.93 -1.50 4.09
C TYR A 206 -5.88 -3.00 4.46
N MET A 207 -4.69 -3.63 4.44
CA MET A 207 -4.56 -5.08 4.66
C MET A 207 -4.89 -5.46 6.10
N LEU A 208 -4.51 -4.60 7.06
CA LEU A 208 -4.89 -4.74 8.46
C LEU A 208 -6.42 -4.67 8.64
N ALA A 209 -7.05 -3.66 8.04
CA ALA A 209 -8.50 -3.51 8.10
C ALA A 209 -9.23 -4.66 7.38
N LEU A 210 -8.65 -5.21 6.30
CA LEU A 210 -9.15 -6.39 5.59
C LEU A 210 -9.08 -7.64 6.47
N ALA A 211 -7.98 -7.86 7.19
CA ALA A 211 -7.85 -8.96 8.15
C ALA A 211 -9.00 -8.92 9.17
N ARG A 212 -9.24 -7.76 9.79
CA ARG A 212 -10.32 -7.58 10.76
C ARG A 212 -11.71 -7.76 10.14
N ARG A 213 -11.97 -7.12 8.99
CA ARG A 213 -13.28 -7.20 8.31
C ARG A 213 -13.63 -8.63 7.91
N SER A 214 -12.63 -9.46 7.60
CA SER A 214 -12.81 -10.87 7.26
C SER A 214 -12.83 -11.82 8.46
N GLY A 215 -12.78 -11.31 9.70
CA GLY A 215 -12.65 -12.13 10.90
C GLY A 215 -11.39 -13.01 10.86
N PHE A 216 -10.29 -12.45 10.34
CA PHE A 216 -8.98 -13.09 10.16
C PHE A 216 -8.96 -14.30 9.21
N THR A 217 -10.03 -14.57 8.47
CA THR A 217 -10.06 -15.67 7.47
C THR A 217 -9.10 -15.41 6.31
N SER A 218 -8.91 -14.15 5.91
CA SER A 218 -7.91 -13.75 4.91
C SER A 218 -6.47 -14.08 5.35
N SER A 219 -6.16 -13.80 6.62
CA SER A 219 -4.86 -14.11 7.23
C SER A 219 -4.65 -15.62 7.35
N ALA A 220 -5.66 -16.34 7.87
CA ALA A 220 -5.62 -17.79 7.94
C ALA A 220 -5.41 -18.43 6.56
N GLY A 221 -6.06 -17.90 5.52
CA GLY A 221 -5.86 -18.33 4.14
C GLY A 221 -4.41 -18.17 3.68
N ALA A 222 -3.77 -17.05 3.97
CA ALA A 222 -2.35 -16.84 3.66
C ALA A 222 -1.43 -17.79 4.41
N LEU A 223 -1.71 -18.11 5.69
CA LEU A 223 -0.90 -19.03 6.48
C LEU A 223 -0.91 -20.49 5.96
N THR A 224 -1.84 -20.85 5.08
CA THR A 224 -1.83 -22.17 4.43
C THR A 224 -0.98 -22.24 3.16
N LEU A 225 -0.37 -21.13 2.74
CA LEU A 225 0.58 -21.14 1.62
C LEU A 225 1.79 -22.04 1.93
N PRO A 226 2.54 -22.47 0.91
CA PRO A 226 3.79 -23.21 1.13
C PRO A 226 4.73 -22.43 2.07
N GLY A 227 5.23 -23.12 3.10
CA GLY A 227 6.16 -22.54 4.06
C GLY A 227 7.50 -22.17 3.42
N MET A 228 8.23 -21.26 4.06
CA MET A 228 9.59 -20.94 3.63
C MET A 228 10.54 -22.14 3.86
N PRO A 229 11.60 -22.28 3.04
CA PRO A 229 12.66 -23.25 3.29
C PRO A 229 13.25 -23.13 4.70
N ASP A 230 13.60 -24.26 5.32
CA ASP A 230 14.05 -24.34 6.72
C ASP A 230 15.22 -23.41 7.05
N HIS A 231 16.17 -23.25 6.13
CA HIS A 231 17.31 -22.36 6.35
C HIS A 231 16.88 -20.89 6.45
N LEU A 232 15.93 -20.46 5.61
CA LEU A 232 15.39 -19.10 5.68
C LEU A 232 14.55 -18.90 6.95
N PHE A 233 13.78 -19.92 7.34
CA PHE A 233 13.03 -19.92 8.60
C PHE A 233 13.97 -19.69 9.78
N ARG A 234 15.05 -20.49 9.88
CA ARG A 234 16.02 -20.39 10.97
C ARG A 234 16.67 -19.01 11.04
N VAL A 235 17.04 -18.42 9.90
CA VAL A 235 17.63 -17.08 9.88
C VAL A 235 16.64 -16.04 10.41
N ALA A 236 15.41 -16.02 9.89
CA ALA A 236 14.38 -15.07 10.36
C ALA A 236 14.05 -15.28 11.85
N ALA A 237 13.91 -16.53 12.28
CA ALA A 237 13.65 -16.89 13.67
C ALA A 237 14.77 -16.43 14.60
N GLN A 238 16.03 -16.68 14.25
CA GLN A 238 17.19 -16.24 15.04
C GLN A 238 17.27 -14.71 15.17
N THR A 239 17.04 -13.98 14.08
CA THR A 239 17.00 -12.51 14.11
C THR A 239 15.90 -12.00 15.05
N LEU A 240 14.72 -12.61 15.01
CA LEU A 240 13.59 -12.20 15.85
C LEU A 240 13.77 -12.63 17.32
N MET A 241 14.33 -13.80 17.59
CA MET A 241 14.71 -14.22 18.95
C MET A 241 15.72 -13.28 19.58
N ALA A 242 16.74 -12.85 18.82
CA ALA A 242 17.73 -11.87 19.29
C ALA A 242 17.09 -10.51 19.61
N ALA A 243 15.97 -10.17 18.97
CA ALA A 243 15.16 -9.00 19.29
C ALA A 243 14.16 -9.24 20.44
N GLY A 244 14.17 -10.41 21.08
CA GLY A 244 13.34 -10.76 22.23
C GLY A 244 11.91 -11.15 21.87
N PHE A 245 11.69 -11.74 20.69
CA PHE A 245 10.41 -12.34 20.34
C PHE A 245 10.41 -13.85 20.65
N GLU A 246 9.26 -14.34 21.11
CA GLU A 246 8.96 -15.77 21.08
C GLU A 246 8.64 -16.17 19.63
N VAL A 247 9.37 -17.16 19.11
CA VAL A 247 9.24 -17.67 17.74
C VAL A 247 8.82 -19.14 17.80
N ALA A 248 8.19 -19.63 16.72
CA ALA A 248 7.93 -21.07 16.58
C ALA A 248 9.24 -21.84 16.34
N GLU A 249 9.31 -23.12 16.76
CA GLU A 249 10.50 -23.95 16.55
C GLU A 249 10.70 -24.28 15.06
N ASN A 250 9.59 -24.44 14.33
CA ASN A 250 9.59 -24.75 12.90
C ASN A 250 8.31 -24.23 12.20
N ALA A 251 8.30 -24.27 10.87
CA ALA A 251 7.21 -23.76 10.05
C ALA A 251 5.87 -24.49 10.28
N SER A 252 5.89 -25.79 10.59
CA SER A 252 4.67 -26.58 10.80
C SER A 252 3.98 -26.21 12.11
N GLU A 253 4.76 -26.09 13.19
CA GLU A 253 4.28 -25.61 14.47
C GLU A 253 3.76 -24.17 14.34
N GLY A 254 4.55 -23.30 13.71
CA GLY A 254 4.19 -21.90 13.51
C GLY A 254 2.91 -21.71 12.71
N ARG A 255 2.69 -22.54 11.68
CA ARG A 255 1.42 -22.58 10.95
C ARG A 255 0.25 -22.96 11.85
N THR A 256 0.41 -24.02 12.65
CA THR A 256 -0.64 -24.52 13.55
C THR A 256 -1.02 -23.45 14.57
N ALA A 257 -0.01 -22.89 15.25
CA ALA A 257 -0.20 -21.83 16.23
C ALA A 257 -0.81 -20.56 15.62
N GLY A 258 -0.34 -20.12 14.45
CA GLY A 258 -0.86 -18.92 13.77
C GLY A 258 -2.32 -19.07 13.33
N LEU A 259 -2.71 -20.26 12.84
CA LEU A 259 -4.10 -20.56 12.49
C LEU A 259 -5.01 -20.55 13.73
N GLU A 260 -4.52 -21.07 14.86
CA GLU A 260 -5.25 -21.06 16.11
C GLU A 260 -5.43 -19.62 16.64
N ARG A 261 -4.38 -18.79 16.57
CA ARG A 261 -4.47 -17.35 16.90
C ARG A 261 -5.50 -16.61 16.04
N CYS A 262 -5.59 -16.91 14.75
CA CYS A 262 -6.62 -16.34 13.88
C CYS A 262 -8.04 -16.69 14.36
N ARG A 263 -8.27 -17.94 14.83
CA ARG A 263 -9.56 -18.35 15.40
C ARG A 263 -9.86 -17.62 16.71
N GLN A 264 -8.89 -17.56 17.61
CA GLN A 264 -9.04 -16.87 18.90
C GLN A 264 -9.38 -15.39 18.72
N TYR A 265 -8.74 -14.70 17.77
CA TYR A 265 -8.99 -13.27 17.54
C TYR A 265 -10.31 -13.00 16.85
N ARG A 266 -10.78 -13.92 16.00
CA ARG A 266 -12.13 -13.87 15.42
C ARG A 266 -13.20 -13.94 16.51
N ASP A 267 -12.97 -14.77 17.53
CA ASP A 267 -13.94 -15.06 18.58
C ASP A 267 -13.81 -14.09 19.79
N ALA A 268 -12.86 -13.15 19.75
CA ALA A 268 -12.59 -12.17 20.80
C ALA A 268 -13.62 -11.04 20.86
N ARG A 269 -13.83 -10.47 22.06
CA ARG A 269 -14.72 -9.32 22.28
C ARG A 269 -14.12 -8.03 21.68
N PRO A 270 -14.94 -7.04 21.25
CA PRO A 270 -14.46 -5.84 20.56
C PRO A 270 -13.38 -5.03 21.29
N ARG A 271 -13.55 -4.77 22.60
CA ARG A 271 -12.55 -4.02 23.41
C ARG A 271 -11.20 -4.73 23.49
N THR A 272 -11.22 -6.06 23.55
CA THR A 272 -10.01 -6.89 23.54
C THR A 272 -9.33 -6.80 22.17
N ALA A 273 -10.11 -6.79 21.09
CA ALA A 273 -9.58 -6.69 19.73
C ALA A 273 -8.85 -5.36 19.43
N ASP A 274 -9.30 -4.23 20.00
CA ASP A 274 -8.63 -2.94 19.80
C ASP A 274 -7.30 -2.87 20.55
N ALA A 275 -7.25 -3.36 21.80
CA ALA A 275 -6.01 -3.45 22.57
C ALA A 275 -4.99 -4.40 21.91
N GLN A 276 -5.46 -5.54 21.38
CA GLN A 276 -4.65 -6.49 20.62
C GLN A 276 -4.06 -5.86 19.36
N GLN A 277 -4.83 -5.03 18.65
CA GLN A 277 -4.34 -4.36 17.45
C GLN A 277 -3.20 -3.39 17.77
N GLU A 278 -3.34 -2.56 18.79
CA GLU A 278 -2.30 -1.59 19.12
C GLU A 278 -1.02 -2.29 19.60
N ALA A 279 -1.15 -3.33 20.42
CA ALA A 279 -0.02 -4.17 20.82
C ALA A 279 0.66 -4.82 19.61
N ALA A 280 -0.13 -5.35 18.66
CA ALA A 280 0.39 -5.94 17.43
C ALA A 280 1.13 -4.91 16.58
N ARG A 281 0.64 -3.67 16.46
CA ARG A 281 1.30 -2.59 15.71
C ARG A 281 2.68 -2.27 16.29
N VAL A 282 2.77 -2.10 17.60
CA VAL A 282 4.05 -1.83 18.29
C VAL A 282 5.02 -3.00 18.12
N ALA A 283 4.53 -4.24 18.25
CA ALA A 283 5.33 -5.44 18.06
C ALA A 283 5.80 -5.61 16.60
N LEU A 284 4.96 -5.28 15.62
CA LEU A 284 5.31 -5.31 14.19
C LEU A 284 6.41 -4.31 13.86
N ASP A 285 6.31 -3.07 14.36
CA ASP A 285 7.35 -2.06 14.16
C ASP A 285 8.69 -2.53 14.73
N LYS A 286 8.68 -3.17 15.91
CA LYS A 286 9.88 -3.75 16.51
C LYS A 286 10.42 -4.94 15.70
N ALA A 287 9.56 -5.84 15.23
CA ALA A 287 9.95 -6.99 14.43
C ALA A 287 10.57 -6.57 13.10
N ASN A 288 9.95 -5.61 12.39
CA ASN A 288 10.46 -5.11 11.11
C ASN A 288 11.80 -4.39 11.28
N ARG A 289 12.00 -3.60 12.36
CA ARG A 289 13.33 -3.04 12.66
C ARG A 289 14.42 -4.10 12.83
N ALA A 290 14.10 -5.23 13.44
CA ALA A 290 15.05 -6.34 13.58
C ALA A 290 15.32 -7.02 12.23
N LEU A 291 14.27 -7.31 11.46
CA LEU A 291 14.38 -7.97 10.15
C LEU A 291 15.07 -7.09 9.10
N HIS A 292 15.03 -5.77 9.22
CA HIS A 292 15.74 -4.85 8.32
C HIS A 292 17.27 -5.02 8.31
N ILE A 293 17.83 -5.67 9.32
CA ILE A 293 19.27 -6.00 9.36
C ILE A 293 19.60 -7.09 8.31
N LEU A 294 18.63 -7.92 7.94
CA LEU A 294 18.80 -8.95 6.91
C LEU A 294 18.76 -8.31 5.53
N THR A 295 19.83 -8.52 4.76
CA THR A 295 19.89 -8.14 3.35
C THR A 295 19.59 -9.34 2.46
N VAL A 296 18.77 -9.13 1.43
CA VAL A 296 18.45 -10.18 0.45
C VAL A 296 19.34 -9.98 -0.76
N ALA A 297 20.19 -10.97 -1.05
CA ALA A 297 21.07 -10.90 -2.21
C ALA A 297 20.26 -10.81 -3.52
N VAL A 298 20.69 -9.95 -4.45
CA VAL A 298 20.17 -9.94 -5.82
C VAL A 298 20.72 -11.16 -6.54
N GLN A 299 19.86 -12.11 -6.95
CA GLN A 299 20.32 -13.17 -7.85
C GLN A 299 20.54 -12.56 -9.25
N PRO A 300 21.73 -12.69 -9.85
CA PRO A 300 21.92 -12.26 -11.23
C PRO A 300 21.00 -13.11 -12.12
N ALA A 301 20.26 -12.45 -13.02
CA ALA A 301 19.42 -13.13 -13.99
C ALA A 301 20.26 -14.19 -14.73
N ARG A 302 19.92 -15.47 -14.57
CA ARG A 302 20.52 -16.54 -15.38
C ARG A 302 20.21 -16.19 -16.83
N ARG A 303 21.23 -15.78 -17.59
CA ARG A 303 21.15 -15.71 -19.05
C ARG A 303 20.77 -17.12 -19.51
N GLN A 304 19.52 -17.30 -19.94
CA GLN A 304 19.14 -18.47 -20.70
C GLN A 304 19.89 -18.36 -22.03
N GLY A 305 20.83 -19.28 -22.24
CA GLY A 305 21.47 -19.51 -23.53
C GLY A 305 20.60 -20.38 -24.41
#